data_AF-A0A0B4DBN4-F1
#
_entry.id   AF-A0A0B4DBN4-F1
#
_cell.length_a   1.000
_cell.length_b   1.000
_cell.length_c   1.000
_cell.angle_alpha   90.00
_cell.angle_beta   90.00
_cell.angle_gamma   90.00
#
_symmetry.space_group_name_H-M   'P 1'
#
loop_
_entity.id
_entity.type
_entity.pdbx_description
1 polymer ?
#
loop_
_entity_poly.entity_id
_entity_poly.type
_entity_poly.pdbx_seq_one_letter_code
_entity_poly.pdbx_strand_id
1 'polypeptide(L)' 'MAIIFLNQSECTICNQTLNEGQDIVGFPAMFKDNKFYIFNDSGFHRACLEKSLLGREALKYLKELDLSKNN' A
#
# COMPACT_ATOMS: atom_id res chain seq x y z
N MET A 1 -9.61 -2.17 5.15
CA MET A 1 -8.93 -2.92 4.07
C MET A 1 -9.17 -2.05 2.87
N ALA A 2 -8.11 -1.48 2.30
CA ALA A 2 -8.30 -0.57 1.17
C ALA A 2 -9.07 -1.31 0.07
N ILE A 3 -10.26 -0.82 -0.26
CA ILE A 3 -11.00 -1.32 -1.41
C ILE A 3 -10.46 -0.55 -2.61
N ILE A 4 -9.63 -1.21 -3.41
CA ILE A 4 -9.04 -0.62 -4.61
C ILE A 4 -9.93 -0.95 -5.80
N PHE A 5 -10.56 0.09 -6.35
CA PHE A 5 -11.28 0.02 -7.61
C PHE A 5 -10.32 0.32 -8.75
N LEU A 6 -9.90 -0.70 -9.50
CA LEU A 6 -9.02 -0.50 -10.65
C LEU A 6 -9.63 0.48 -11.66
N ASN A 7 -8.77 1.30 -12.26
CA ASN A 7 -9.12 2.38 -13.20
C ASN A 7 -10.00 3.50 -12.58
N GLN A 8 -10.19 3.52 -11.26
CA GLN A 8 -10.97 4.55 -10.54
C GLN A 8 -10.24 5.09 -9.31
N SER A 9 -9.58 4.22 -8.55
CA SER A 9 -8.79 4.59 -7.39
C SER A 9 -7.48 5.25 -7.80
N GLU A 10 -6.99 6.17 -6.99
CA GLU A 10 -5.76 6.91 -7.24
C GLU A 10 -4.64 6.48 -6.29
N CYS A 11 -3.41 6.49 -6.78
CA CYS A 11 -2.24 6.35 -5.93
C CYS A 11 -2.06 7.62 -5.10
N THR A 12 -2.11 7.52 -3.77
CA THR A 12 -1.99 8.68 -2.87
C THR A 12 -0.60 9.36 -2.89
N ILE A 13 0.42 8.74 -3.52
CA ILE A 13 1.76 9.33 -3.66
C ILE A 13 1.88 10.20 -4.91
N CYS A 14 1.43 9.69 -6.07
CA CYS A 14 1.61 10.37 -7.35
C CYS A 14 0.31 10.98 -7.92
N ASN A 15 -0.83 10.73 -7.28
CA ASN A 15 -2.17 11.13 -7.70
C ASN A 15 -2.55 10.66 -9.10
N GLN A 16 -1.92 9.58 -9.59
CA GLN A 16 -2.30 8.92 -10.84
C GLN A 16 -3.21 7.74 -10.55
N THR A 17 -4.14 7.47 -11.47
CA THR A 17 -5.05 6.32 -11.39
C THR A 17 -4.28 4.99 -11.32
N LEU A 18 -4.74 4.11 -10.45
CA LEU A 18 -4.29 2.73 -10.32
C LEU A 18 -4.97 1.90 -11.41
N ASN A 19 -4.26 1.66 -12.51
CA ASN A 19 -4.80 0.99 -13.69
C ASN A 19 -4.52 -0.52 -13.66
N GLU A 20 -5.33 -1.26 -14.41
CA GLU A 20 -5.13 -2.70 -14.59
C GLU A 20 -3.76 -3.01 -15.21
N GLY A 21 -3.14 -4.13 -14.80
CA GLY A 21 -1.82 -4.54 -15.25
C GLY A 21 -0.64 -3.81 -14.59
N GLN A 22 -0.89 -2.83 -13.71
CA GLN A 22 0.15 -2.21 -12.89
C GLN A 22 0.39 -3.01 -11.60
N ASP A 23 1.61 -2.92 -11.06
CA ASP A 23 1.91 -3.48 -9.72
C ASP A 23 1.35 -2.53 -8.65
N ILE A 24 0.23 -2.94 -8.05
CA ILE A 24 -0.56 -2.16 -7.10
C ILE A 24 -0.50 -2.83 -5.73
N VAL A 25 -0.23 -2.02 -4.72
CA VAL A 25 -0.16 -2.43 -3.32
C VAL A 25 -1.27 -1.74 -2.55
N GLY A 26 -2.10 -2.54 -1.87
CA GLY A 26 -3.09 -2.05 -0.92
C GLY A 26 -2.62 -2.25 0.51
N PHE A 27 -2.79 -1.23 1.34
CA PHE A 27 -2.56 -1.36 2.77
C PHE A 27 -3.86 -1.69 3.50
N PRO A 28 -3.83 -2.57 4.53
CA PRO A 28 -4.99 -2.81 5.36
C PRO A 28 -5.32 -1.58 6.20
N ALA A 29 -6.46 -1.64 6.90
CA ALA A 29 -6.72 -0.69 7.96
C ALA A 29 -5.69 -0.91 9.08
N MET A 30 -5.12 0.18 9.58
CA MET A 30 -4.11 0.21 10.64
C MET A 30 -4.56 1.14 11.76
N PHE A 31 -4.06 0.90 12.97
CA PHE A 31 -4.24 1.80 14.10
C PHE A 31 -3.20 2.93 14.08
N LYS A 32 -3.53 4.06 14.72
CA LYS A 32 -2.72 5.30 14.70
C LYS A 32 -1.33 5.17 15.33
N ASP A 33 -1.12 4.17 16.16
CA ASP A 33 0.16 3.82 16.81
C ASP A 33 1.12 3.10 15.86
N ASN A 34 0.65 2.62 14.71
CA ASN A 34 1.50 2.01 13.70
C ASN A 34 2.32 3.08 12.96
N LYS A 35 3.65 2.90 12.88
CA LYS A 35 4.53 3.81 12.13
C LYS A 35 4.18 3.98 10.65
N PHE A 36 3.44 3.03 10.07
CA PHE A 36 2.96 3.04 8.68
C PHE A 36 1.52 3.50 8.54
N TYR A 37 0.90 4.04 9.60
CA TYR A 37 -0.46 4.56 9.58
C TYR A 37 -0.69 5.61 8.48
N ILE A 38 0.36 6.30 8.02
CA ILE A 38 0.26 7.22 6.88
C ILE A 38 -0.18 6.56 5.57
N PHE A 39 -0.03 5.24 5.43
CA PHE A 39 -0.47 4.45 4.28
C PHE A 39 -1.83 3.77 4.53
N ASN A 40 -2.45 4.02 5.69
CA ASN A 40 -3.68 3.38 6.13
C ASN A 40 -4.78 3.41 5.06
N ASP A 41 -5.40 2.25 4.83
CA ASP A 41 -6.60 2.08 4.01
C ASP A 41 -6.50 2.72 2.61
N SER A 42 -5.30 2.75 2.03
CA SER A 42 -5.00 3.40 0.75
C SER A 42 -4.31 2.44 -0.24
N GLY A 43 -4.42 2.76 -1.53
CA GLY A 43 -3.79 2.04 -2.63
C GLY A 43 -2.63 2.83 -3.25
N PHE A 44 -1.61 2.12 -3.72
CA PHE A 44 -0.38 2.72 -4.24
C PHE A 44 0.20 1.92 -5.40
N HIS A 45 0.87 2.58 -6.34
CA HIS A 45 1.82 1.86 -7.20
C HIS A 45 3.01 1.39 -6.35
N ARG A 46 3.45 0.15 -6.55
CA ARG A 46 4.64 -0.36 -5.86
C ARG A 46 5.87 0.51 -6.10
N ALA A 47 6.09 0.92 -7.36
CA ALA A 47 7.20 1.79 -7.75
C ALA A 47 7.16 3.15 -7.03
N CYS A 48 5.98 3.65 -6.64
CA CYS A 48 5.86 4.89 -5.88
C CYS A 48 6.34 4.72 -4.43
N LEU A 49 6.01 3.60 -3.79
CA LEU A 49 6.50 3.27 -2.44
C LEU A 49 8.02 3.07 -2.41
N GLU A 50 8.57 2.42 -3.44
CA GLU A 50 10.01 2.11 -3.51
C GLU A 50 10.91 3.35 -3.62
N LYS A 51 10.38 4.50 -4.02
CA LYS A 51 11.12 5.77 -4.09
C LYS A 51 11.56 6.31 -2.73
N SER A 52 10.85 5.96 -1.65
CA SER A 52 11.14 6.46 -0.30
C SER A 52 11.63 5.36 0.63
N LEU A 53 12.45 5.71 1.62
CA LEU A 53 12.87 4.76 2.65
C LEU A 53 11.66 4.21 3.41
N LEU A 54 10.75 5.10 3.82
CA LEU A 54 9.54 4.75 4.56
C LEU A 54 8.61 3.81 3.77
N GLY A 55 8.44 4.04 2.47
CA GLY A 55 7.65 3.17 1.61
C GLY A 55 8.29 1.79 1.41
N ARG A 56 9.62 1.71 1.25
CA ARG A 56 10.34 0.42 1.23
C ARG A 56 10.20 -0.35 2.53
N GLU A 57 10.25 0.33 3.68
CA GLU A 57 9.98 -0.31 4.97
C GLU A 57 8.54 -0.79 5.10
N ALA A 58 7.57 -0.02 4.61
CA ALA A 58 6.16 -0.37 4.64
C ALA A 58 5.85 -1.61 3.78
N LEU A 59 6.52 -1.75 2.62
CA LEU A 59 6.44 -2.95 1.79
C LEU A 59 6.97 -4.20 2.50
N LYS A 60 8.07 -4.08 3.26
CA LYS A 60 8.60 -5.20 4.06
C LYS A 60 7.61 -5.60 5.15
N TYR A 61 7.04 -4.62 5.85
CA TYR A 61 6.04 -4.85 6.88
C TYR A 61 4.80 -5.57 6.35
N LEU A 62 4.29 -5.18 5.17
CA LEU A 62 3.18 -5.90 4.52
C LEU A 62 3.53 -7.36 4.23
N LYS A 63 4.73 -7.62 3.72
CA LYS A 63 5.19 -8.99 3.44
C LYS A 63 5.25 -9.84 4.72
N GLU A 64 5.69 -9.27 5.83
CA GLU A 64 5.72 -9.94 7.14
C GLU A 64 4.31 -10.23 7.66
N LEU A 65 3.38 -9.29 7.52
CA LEU A 65 1.97 -9.50 7.88
C LEU A 65 1.33 -10.63 7.08
N ASP A 66 1.56 -10.71 5.77
CA ASP A 66 0.99 -11.78 4.94
C ASP A 66 1.56 -13.15 5.29
N LEU A 67 2.86 -13.23 5.62
CA LEU A 67 3.47 -14.47 6.12
C LEU A 67 2.86 -14.92 7.45
N SER A 68 2.51 -13.99 8.34
CA SER A 68 1.91 -14.30 9.64
C SER A 68 0.47 -14.82 9.56
N LYS A 69 -0.27 -14.52 8.48
CA LYS A 69 -1.66 -14.97 8.27
C LYS A 69 -1.75 -16.37 7.65
N ASN A 70 -0.66 -16.87 7.10
CA ASN A 70 -0.59 -18.16 6.40
C ASN A 70 0.01 -19.29 7.28
N ASN A 71 0.24 -19.02 8.57
CA ASN A 71 0.59 -19.98 9.62
C ASN A 71 -0.53 -20.05 10.65
#